data_AF-A0A069AXR3-F1
#
_entry.id   AF-A0A069AXR3-F1
#
_cell.length_a   1.000
_cell.length_b   1.000
_cell.length_c   1.000
_cell.angle_alpha   90.00
_cell.angle_beta   90.00
_cell.angle_gamma   90.00
#
_symmetry.space_group_name_H-M   'P 1'
#
loop_
_entity.id
_entity.type
_entity.pdbx_description
1 polymer ?
#
loop_
_entity_poly.entity_id
_entity_poly.type
_entity_poly.pdbx_seq_one_letter_code
_entity_poly.pdbx_strand_id
1 'polypeptide(L)'
;MTEPNKTVELTGEIATPKETLLEFPCDFPIKVMGRAHPEFKDTIFKVVSVHDNEIDLEKIEERASSGGNYTGLTITVRATSQAQLDNIYRALTGHPMVKVVL
;
A
#
# COMPACT_ATOMS: atom_id res chain seq x y z
N MET A 1 47.43 35.00 12.82
CA MET A 1 47.27 33.85 13.72
C MET A 1 45.95 33.21 13.38
N THR A 2 45.95 32.28 12.44
CA THR A 2 44.74 31.57 12.03
C THR A 2 45.14 30.11 11.92
N GLU A 3 44.86 29.36 12.96
CA GLU A 3 44.63 27.93 12.81
C GLU A 3 43.23 27.77 12.21
N PRO A 4 43.10 26.90 11.21
CA PRO A 4 41.97 25.99 11.27
C PRO A 4 42.42 24.59 10.86
N ASN A 5 42.37 23.64 11.79
CA ASN A 5 42.15 22.26 11.41
C ASN A 5 41.33 21.53 12.48
N LYS A 6 40.00 21.69 12.40
CA LYS A 6 39.10 20.64 12.83
C LYS A 6 38.80 19.79 11.61
N THR A 7 39.43 18.63 11.60
CA THR A 7 39.07 17.42 10.85
C THR A 7 37.55 17.28 10.72
N VAL A 8 37.06 17.41 9.49
CA VAL A 8 35.71 17.01 9.08
C VAL A 8 35.87 15.70 8.34
N GLU A 9 35.58 14.60 9.03
CA GLU A 9 35.63 13.26 8.46
C GLU A 9 34.22 12.81 8.06
N LEU A 10 34.09 12.55 6.76
CA LEU A 10 33.24 11.53 6.11
C LEU A 10 31.74 11.84 5.93
N THR A 11 31.49 12.66 4.91
CA THR A 11 30.52 12.43 3.80
C THR A 11 29.20 11.73 4.17
N GLY A 12 28.20 12.54 4.53
CA GLY A 12 26.82 12.19 4.23
C GLY A 12 26.60 12.36 2.73
N GLU A 13 26.17 11.30 2.05
CA GLU A 13 25.05 11.29 1.10
C GLU A 13 24.93 9.90 0.47
N ILE A 14 23.90 9.13 0.83
CA ILE A 14 23.27 8.18 -0.10
C ILE A 14 21.79 8.00 0.26
N ALA A 15 20.94 8.50 -0.64
CA ALA A 15 19.51 8.29 -0.82
C ALA A 15 18.55 8.93 0.22
N THR A 16 18.02 10.10 -0.14
CA THR A 16 16.69 10.52 0.27
C THR A 16 15.63 9.57 -0.32
N PRO A 17 14.68 9.10 0.47
CA PRO A 17 13.30 9.04 0.01
C PRO A 17 12.52 10.08 0.82
N LYS A 18 12.29 11.22 0.18
CA LYS A 18 11.15 12.15 0.36
C LYS A 18 10.61 12.21 1.80
N GLU A 19 10.91 13.33 2.46
CA GLU A 19 10.17 13.88 3.61
C GLU A 19 8.84 13.16 3.87
N THR A 20 8.75 12.47 5.00
CA THR A 20 7.51 11.92 5.54
C THR A 20 6.55 13.07 5.86
N LEU A 21 5.86 13.58 4.83
CA LEU A 21 4.68 14.45 4.93
C LEU A 21 3.39 13.63 5.14
N LEU A 22 3.48 12.31 5.16
CA LEU A 22 2.38 11.44 5.57
C LEU A 22 2.41 11.26 7.09
N GLU A 23 1.42 11.82 7.77
CA GLU A 23 1.15 11.53 9.18
C GLU A 23 0.49 10.15 9.27
N PHE A 24 1.20 9.19 9.85
CA PHE A 24 0.65 7.88 10.17
C PHE A 24 0.13 7.87 11.61
N PRO A 25 -0.99 7.19 11.92
CA PRO A 25 -1.79 6.37 11.00
C PRO A 25 -2.70 7.21 10.08
N CYS A 26 -2.81 6.80 8.82
CA CYS A 26 -3.69 7.43 7.83
C CYS A 26 -4.51 6.36 7.10
N ASP A 27 -5.77 6.69 6.79
CA ASP A 27 -6.66 5.81 6.04
C ASP A 27 -6.42 5.99 4.53
N PHE A 28 -5.95 4.94 3.86
CA PHE A 28 -5.62 4.94 2.44
C PHE A 28 -6.61 4.07 1.66
N PRO A 29 -7.42 4.65 0.75
CA PRO A 29 -8.25 3.87 -0.15
C PRO A 29 -7.40 3.27 -1.26
N ILE A 30 -7.22 1.96 -1.24
CA ILE A 30 -6.55 1.18 -2.27
C ILE A 30 -7.61 0.59 -3.19
N LYS A 31 -7.49 0.86 -4.49
CA LYS A 31 -8.39 0.33 -5.49
C LYS A 31 -7.75 -0.84 -6.22
N VAL A 32 -8.31 -2.03 -6.03
CA VAL A 32 -7.84 -3.26 -6.65
C VAL A 32 -8.77 -3.62 -7.79
N MET A 33 -8.26 -3.76 -9.00
CA MET A 33 -9.00 -4.30 -10.14
C MET A 33 -8.46 -5.68 -10.48
N GLY A 34 -9.36 -6.66 -10.53
CA GLY A 34 -9.03 -8.04 -10.86
C GLY A 34 -10.06 -8.67 -11.78
N ARG A 35 -9.84 -9.94 -12.10
CA ARG A 35 -10.85 -10.74 -12.80
C ARG A 35 -12.09 -10.88 -11.91
N ALA A 36 -13.26 -10.82 -12.53
CA ALA A 36 -14.51 -11.05 -11.81
C ALA A 36 -14.52 -12.48 -11.24
N HIS A 37 -14.46 -12.59 -9.92
CA HIS A 37 -14.49 -13.87 -9.21
C HIS A 37 -15.25 -13.70 -7.90
N PRO A 38 -16.17 -14.61 -7.53
CA PRO A 38 -16.93 -14.51 -6.28
C PRO A 38 -16.03 -14.54 -5.04
N GLU A 39 -14.89 -15.24 -5.13
CA GLU A 39 -13.89 -15.29 -4.05
C GLU A 39 -12.90 -14.12 -4.09
N PHE A 40 -12.99 -13.20 -5.06
CA PHE A 40 -12.04 -12.09 -5.19
C PHE A 40 -12.05 -11.20 -3.94
N LYS A 41 -13.24 -10.77 -3.51
CA LYS A 41 -13.41 -9.93 -2.32
C LYS A 41 -12.82 -10.58 -1.06
N ASP A 42 -13.18 -11.84 -0.79
CA ASP A 42 -12.70 -12.59 0.37
C ASP A 42 -11.18 -12.81 0.34
N THR A 43 -10.64 -13.14 -0.83
CA THR A 43 -9.19 -13.37 -1.01
C THR A 43 -8.39 -12.09 -0.77
N ILE A 44 -8.83 -10.98 -1.38
CA ILE A 44 -8.15 -9.69 -1.21
C ILE A 44 -8.27 -9.22 0.23
N PHE A 45 -9.43 -9.37 0.86
CA PHE A 45 -9.60 -9.08 2.28
C PHE A 45 -8.63 -9.89 3.14
N LYS A 46 -8.50 -11.20 2.94
CA LYS A 46 -7.56 -12.04 3.70
C LYS A 46 -6.12 -11.54 3.56
N VAL A 47 -5.71 -11.16 2.35
CA VAL A 47 -4.36 -10.61 2.11
C VAL A 47 -4.15 -9.32 2.90
N VAL A 48 -5.11 -8.41 2.85
CA VAL A 48 -5.00 -7.12 3.55
C VAL A 48 -5.13 -7.28 5.06
N SER A 49 -6.00 -8.18 5.54
CA SER A 49 -6.24 -8.45 6.96
C SER A 49 -5.00 -8.97 7.70
N VAL A 50 -4.06 -9.62 6.99
CA VAL A 50 -2.74 -9.99 7.53
C VAL A 50 -1.90 -8.77 7.90
N HIS A 51 -2.10 -7.65 7.20
CA HIS A 51 -1.37 -6.40 7.42
C HIS A 51 -2.17 -5.41 8.26
N ASP A 52 -3.49 -5.40 8.14
CA ASP A 52 -4.40 -4.45 8.80
C ASP A 52 -5.52 -5.21 9.51
N ASN A 53 -5.44 -5.34 10.84
CA ASN A 53 -6.44 -6.09 11.62
C ASN A 53 -7.73 -5.27 11.90
N GLU A 54 -7.72 -3.97 11.59
CA GLU A 54 -8.91 -3.11 11.68
C GLU A 54 -9.75 -3.14 10.39
N ILE A 55 -9.28 -3.84 9.35
CA ILE A 55 -10.01 -3.89 8.10
C ILE A 55 -11.24 -4.75 8.21
N ASP A 56 -12.31 -4.27 7.58
CA ASP A 56 -13.61 -4.90 7.62
C ASP A 56 -14.10 -5.22 6.19
N LEU A 57 -14.60 -6.44 5.99
CA LEU A 57 -15.13 -6.89 4.70
C LEU A 57 -16.31 -6.05 4.23
N GLU A 58 -17.11 -5.53 5.16
CA GLU A 58 -18.29 -4.73 4.86
C GLU A 58 -17.90 -3.32 4.38
N LYS A 59 -16.75 -2.81 4.82
CA LYS A 59 -16.18 -1.54 4.35
C LYS A 59 -15.58 -1.64 2.93
N ILE A 60 -15.41 -2.85 2.40
CA ILE A 60 -14.91 -3.05 1.05
C ILE A 60 -16.05 -2.87 0.05
N GLU A 61 -15.96 -1.79 -0.72
CA GLU A 61 -16.88 -1.53 -1.81
C GLU A 61 -16.51 -2.38 -3.03
N GLU A 62 -17.40 -3.27 -3.42
CA GLU A 62 -17.28 -4.03 -4.65
C GLU A 62 -18.04 -3.35 -5.78
N ARG A 63 -17.35 -3.18 -6.91
CA ARG A 63 -17.92 -2.65 -8.14
C ARG A 63 -17.62 -3.59 -9.29
N ALA A 64 -18.64 -4.29 -9.75
CA ALA A 64 -18.56 -5.03 -11.01
C ALA A 64 -18.33 -4.05 -12.18
N SER A 65 -17.45 -4.43 -13.10
CA SER A 65 -17.25 -3.68 -14.33
C SER A 65 -18.42 -3.92 -15.29
N SER A 66 -18.74 -2.92 -16.11
CA SER A 66 -19.87 -2.95 -17.07
C SER A 66 -19.83 -4.15 -18.03
N GLY A 67 -18.63 -4.69 -18.28
CA GLY A 67 -18.43 -5.85 -19.14
C GLY A 67 -18.44 -7.21 -18.44
N GLY A 68 -18.66 -7.29 -17.12
CA GLY A 68 -18.72 -8.55 -16.35
C GLY A 68 -17.42 -9.36 -16.27
N ASN A 69 -16.35 -8.93 -16.93
CA ASN A 69 -15.06 -9.63 -16.94
C ASN A 69 -14.15 -9.24 -15.77
N TYR A 70 -14.38 -8.07 -15.19
CA TYR A 70 -13.54 -7.49 -14.14
C TYR A 70 -14.38 -7.00 -12.98
N THR A 71 -13.80 -7.08 -11.78
CA THR A 71 -14.36 -6.52 -10.55
C THR A 71 -13.33 -5.58 -9.94
N GLY A 72 -13.79 -4.37 -9.62
CA GLY A 72 -13.02 -3.41 -8.83
C GLY A 72 -13.44 -3.49 -7.37
N LEU A 73 -12.47 -3.56 -6.48
CA LEU A 73 -12.66 -3.45 -5.04
C LEU A 73 -12.02 -2.14 -4.58
N THR A 74 -12.73 -1.35 -3.79
CA THR A 74 -12.15 -0.20 -3.09
C THR A 74 -12.02 -0.59 -1.62
N ILE A 75 -10.80 -0.54 -1.12
CA ILE A 75 -10.43 -1.05 0.20
C ILE A 75 -9.72 0.05 0.94
N THR A 76 -10.33 0.56 2.01
CA THR A 76 -9.69 1.56 2.86
C THR A 76 -8.86 0.85 3.92
N VAL A 77 -7.53 0.97 3.84
CA VAL A 77 -6.58 0.35 4.78
C VAL A 77 -6.03 1.40 5.73
N ARG A 78 -5.81 1.02 6.99
CA ARG A 78 -5.13 1.90 7.95
C ARG A 78 -3.62 1.78 7.80
N ALA A 79 -3.04 2.66 7.01
CA ALA A 79 -1.60 2.75 6.86
C ALA A 79 -0.98 3.30 8.15
N THR A 80 -0.20 2.47 8.84
CA THR A 80 0.61 2.83 10.02
C THR A 80 2.05 3.16 9.66
N SER A 81 2.50 2.71 8.49
CA SER A 81 3.86 2.94 7.99
C SER A 81 3.94 2.70 6.47
N GLN A 82 4.92 3.36 5.83
CA GLN A 82 5.15 3.19 4.40
C GLN A 82 5.52 1.74 4.03
N ALA A 83 6.26 1.04 4.89
CA ALA A 83 6.61 -0.36 4.70
C ALA A 83 5.36 -1.28 4.74
N GLN A 84 4.37 -1.00 5.59
CA GLN A 84 3.11 -1.75 5.61
C GLN A 84 2.36 -1.58 4.28
N LEU A 85 2.24 -0.35 3.79
CA LEU A 85 1.62 -0.06 2.49
C LEU A 85 2.33 -0.80 1.35
N ASP A 86 3.66 -0.71 1.27
CA ASP A 86 4.44 -1.39 0.24
C ASP A 86 4.19 -2.92 0.26
N ASN A 87 4.19 -3.52 1.45
CA ASN A 87 3.88 -4.94 1.61
C ASN A 87 2.45 -5.28 1.13
N ILE A 88 1.46 -4.45 1.46
CA ILE A 88 0.07 -4.63 0.98
C ILE A 88 0.04 -4.54 -0.55
N TYR A 89 0.59 -3.48 -1.15
CA TYR A 89 0.63 -3.32 -2.61
C TYR A 89 1.34 -4.48 -3.29
N ARG A 90 2.46 -4.96 -2.72
CA ARG A 90 3.22 -6.10 -3.24
C ARG A 90 2.45 -7.42 -3.13
N ALA A 91 1.76 -7.66 -2.02
CA ALA A 91 0.96 -8.87 -1.83
C ALA A 91 -0.24 -8.89 -2.78
N LEU A 92 -0.88 -7.73 -2.99
CA LEU A 92 -2.00 -7.56 -3.93
C LEU A 92 -1.56 -7.72 -5.38
N THR A 93 -0.52 -7.00 -5.80
CA THR A 93 -0.02 -7.05 -7.20
C THR A 93 0.57 -8.41 -7.56
N GLY A 94 1.13 -9.14 -6.59
CA GLY A 94 1.61 -10.51 -6.78
C GLY A 94 0.49 -11.55 -6.89
N HIS A 95 -0.75 -11.20 -6.59
CA HIS A 95 -1.86 -12.15 -6.58
C HIS A 95 -2.38 -12.45 -7.99
N PRO A 96 -2.56 -13.72 -8.41
CA PRO A 96 -2.91 -14.09 -9.79
C PRO A 96 -4.29 -13.58 -10.24
N MET A 97 -5.19 -13.27 -9.30
CA MET A 97 -6.50 -12.71 -9.58
C MET A 97 -6.48 -11.18 -9.77
N VAL A 98 -5.45 -10.50 -9.28
CA VAL A 98 -5.28 -9.04 -9.40
C VAL A 98 -4.64 -8.71 -10.73
N LYS A 99 -5.13 -7.63 -11.36
CA LYS A 99 -4.59 -7.10 -12.61
C LYS A 99 -3.95 -5.75 -12.42
N VAL A 100 -4.58 -4.89 -11.63
CA VAL A 100 -4.12 -3.53 -11.37
C VAL A 100 -4.45 -3.17 -9.93
N VAL A 101 -3.53 -2.46 -9.27
CA VAL A 101 -3.77 -1.82 -7.98
C VAL A 101 -3.45 -0.34 -8.15
N LEU A 102 -4.34 0.53 -7.67
CA LEU A 102 -4.19 1.99 -7.66
C LEU A 102 -4.28 2.50 -6.23
#